data_AF-A0A8C6S0M7-F1
#
_entry.id   AF-A0A8C6S0M7-F1
#
_cell.length_a   1.000
_cell.length_b   1.000
_cell.length_c   1.000
_cell.angle_alpha   90.00
_cell.angle_beta   90.00
_cell.angle_gamma   90.00
#
_symmetry.space_group_name_H-M   'P 1'
#
loop_
_entity.id
_entity.type
_entity.pdbx_description
1 polymer ?
#
loop_
_entity_poly.entity_id
_entity_poly.type
_entity_poly.pdbx_seq_one_letter_code
_entity_poly.pdbx_strand_id
1 'polypeptide(L)'
;MGARLSPEANTEAPREALSFHGDATGAQVHLDTLRCTARRCATFHDGIVFSQRPVWPGERVALRVLRHEDGWCGGLRVGFTRLDPAHVTTACLPPFVCPDLEEQSPTWAALLPEGYVRAGNVVCFWVNRRGWLFAKVNAGRPLLLRKDVLVGAPLWAVMDVYGTTKAIELLDPKATTSIPSENAVPEATPGEECIICFHHTANTRLLPCGHSHFCASCAWHIFRDTARCPVCRWQIEEVVAVPSLKTGEGS
;
A
#
# COMPACT_ATOMS: atom_id res chain seq x y z
N MET A 1 52.67 6.33 -15.54
CA MET A 1 51.90 5.36 -16.36
C MET A 1 51.64 4.16 -15.47
N GLY A 2 50.45 3.72 -15.10
CA GLY A 2 49.09 4.18 -15.33
C GLY A 2 48.23 3.66 -14.17
N ALA A 3 47.18 4.42 -13.83
CA ALA A 3 46.20 4.04 -12.83
C ALA A 3 45.47 2.75 -13.28
N ARG A 4 45.38 1.75 -12.40
CA ARG A 4 44.39 0.68 -12.55
C ARG A 4 43.16 1.10 -11.77
N LEU A 5 42.23 1.73 -12.49
CA LEU A 5 40.84 1.85 -12.08
C LEU A 5 40.23 0.44 -12.16
N SER A 6 39.84 -0.10 -11.00
CA SER A 6 39.01 -1.30 -10.95
C SER A 6 37.58 -0.93 -11.38
N PRO A 7 36.91 -1.76 -12.21
CA PRO A 7 35.62 -1.39 -12.75
C PRO A 7 34.53 -1.50 -11.68
N GLU A 8 33.75 -0.43 -11.57
CA GLU A 8 32.47 -0.42 -10.87
C GLU A 8 31.56 -1.50 -11.46
N ALA A 9 31.32 -2.55 -10.69
CA ALA A 9 30.21 -3.47 -10.91
C ALA A 9 29.36 -3.43 -9.64
N ASN A 10 28.52 -2.40 -9.53
CA ASN A 10 27.45 -2.35 -8.55
C ASN A 10 26.34 -3.32 -9.00
N THR A 11 26.63 -4.61 -8.91
CA THR A 11 25.64 -5.68 -9.06
C THR A 11 24.91 -5.75 -7.72
N GLU A 12 23.86 -4.95 -7.57
CA GLU A 12 22.99 -4.97 -6.41
C GLU A 12 22.33 -6.36 -6.35
N ALA A 13 22.86 -7.23 -5.49
CA ALA A 13 22.31 -8.57 -5.27
C ALA A 13 20.80 -8.47 -4.98
N PRO A 14 19.98 -9.45 -5.43
CA PRO A 14 18.56 -9.43 -5.16
C PRO A 14 18.32 -9.36 -3.66
N ARG A 15 17.74 -8.24 -3.20
CA ARG A 15 17.37 -8.05 -1.80
C ARG A 15 16.39 -9.15 -1.38
N GLU A 16 16.65 -9.77 -0.23
CA GLU A 16 15.77 -10.77 0.36
C GLU A 16 14.38 -10.18 0.59
N ALA A 17 13.34 -10.95 0.24
CA ALA A 17 11.95 -10.56 0.47
C ALA A 17 11.70 -10.30 1.97
N LEU A 18 10.85 -9.31 2.29
CA LEU A 18 10.54 -9.02 3.67
C LEU A 18 9.61 -10.08 4.25
N SER A 19 9.93 -10.52 5.47
CA SER A 19 9.08 -11.32 6.34
C SER A 19 9.04 -10.65 7.72
N PHE A 20 8.14 -11.11 8.58
CA PHE A 20 8.13 -10.75 9.99
C PHE A 20 9.29 -11.44 10.72
N HIS A 21 9.85 -10.76 11.72
CA HIS A 21 10.81 -11.37 12.64
C HIS A 21 10.09 -12.43 13.50
N GLY A 22 10.73 -13.58 13.73
CA GLY A 22 10.08 -14.73 14.36
C GLY A 22 9.77 -14.56 15.85
N ASP A 23 10.70 -13.98 16.61
CA ASP A 23 10.62 -13.94 18.07
C ASP A 23 10.26 -12.55 18.63
N ALA A 24 10.34 -11.52 17.78
CA ALA A 24 10.08 -10.14 18.15
C ALA A 24 8.65 -9.78 17.80
N THR A 25 7.69 -10.35 18.54
CA THR A 25 6.27 -10.09 18.32
C THR A 25 5.54 -9.86 19.63
N GLY A 26 4.48 -9.06 19.58
CA GLY A 26 3.58 -8.86 20.71
C GLY A 26 2.87 -10.15 21.12
N ALA A 27 2.43 -10.21 22.38
CA ALA A 27 1.92 -11.43 23.01
C ALA A 27 0.65 -12.01 22.35
N GLN A 28 -0.08 -11.21 21.56
CA GLN A 28 -1.28 -11.66 20.86
C GLN A 28 -1.04 -12.03 19.39
N VAL A 29 0.20 -11.93 18.91
CA VAL A 29 0.55 -12.19 17.52
C VAL A 29 0.83 -13.67 17.30
N HIS A 30 0.22 -14.22 16.26
CA HIS A 30 0.60 -15.48 15.65
C HIS A 30 1.06 -15.23 14.21
N LEU A 31 2.26 -15.71 13.90
CA LEU A 31 2.80 -15.71 12.55
C LEU A 31 2.46 -17.01 11.84
N ASP A 32 2.31 -16.95 10.51
CA ASP A 32 2.26 -18.15 9.69
C ASP A 32 3.66 -18.79 9.51
N THR A 33 3.72 -19.97 8.91
CA THR A 33 4.97 -20.73 8.73
C THR A 33 6.00 -19.96 7.89
N LEU A 34 5.54 -19.18 6.90
CA LEU A 34 6.42 -18.38 6.05
C LEU A 34 6.80 -17.03 6.70
N ARG A 35 6.21 -16.71 7.86
CA ARG A 35 6.33 -15.42 8.54
C ARG A 35 5.99 -14.25 7.62
N CYS A 36 5.13 -14.43 6.63
CA CYS A 36 4.64 -13.34 5.79
C CYS A 36 3.28 -12.83 6.27
N THR A 37 2.57 -13.56 7.13
CA THR A 37 1.29 -13.16 7.70
C THR A 37 1.38 -13.05 9.22
N ALA A 38 0.91 -11.92 9.77
CA ALA A 38 0.76 -11.70 11.20
C ALA A 38 -0.72 -11.55 11.54
N ARG A 39 -1.19 -12.33 12.52
CA ARG A 39 -2.57 -12.30 13.02
C ARG A 39 -2.59 -12.00 14.51
N ARG A 40 -3.41 -11.06 14.93
CA ARG A 40 -3.74 -10.86 16.35
C ARG A 40 -4.91 -11.75 16.75
N CYS A 41 -4.69 -12.66 17.70
CA CYS A 41 -5.66 -13.70 18.05
C CYS A 41 -6.73 -13.26 19.05
N ALA A 42 -6.37 -12.45 20.05
CA ALA A 42 -7.34 -11.88 20.99
C ALA A 42 -7.14 -10.37 21.16
N THR A 43 -8.01 -9.77 21.97
CA THR A 43 -7.96 -8.36 22.40
C THR A 43 -7.89 -7.35 21.24
N PHE A 44 -7.52 -6.11 21.57
CA PHE A 44 -7.31 -4.99 20.67
C PHE A 44 -5.86 -4.46 20.66
N HIS A 45 -4.92 -5.11 21.38
CA HIS A 45 -3.53 -4.65 21.60
C HIS A 45 -2.52 -5.81 21.64
N ASP A 46 -1.26 -5.53 21.98
CA ASP A 46 -0.15 -6.50 21.94
C ASP A 46 0.07 -7.08 20.53
N GLY A 47 -0.15 -6.25 19.51
CA GLY A 47 -0.11 -6.62 18.09
C GLY A 47 1.18 -6.20 17.37
N ILE A 48 2.22 -5.82 18.10
CA ILE A 48 3.46 -5.25 17.54
C ILE A 48 4.25 -6.34 16.80
N VAL A 49 4.71 -6.02 15.60
CA VAL A 49 5.57 -6.88 14.76
C VAL A 49 6.65 -6.05 14.06
N PHE A 50 7.78 -6.69 13.75
CA PHE A 50 8.92 -6.06 13.06
C PHE A 50 9.29 -6.82 11.79
N SER A 51 9.93 -6.15 10.84
CA SER A 51 10.60 -6.84 9.72
C SER A 51 11.76 -7.70 10.21
N GLN A 52 12.06 -8.80 9.51
CA GLN A 52 13.17 -9.67 9.90
C GLN A 52 14.55 -9.06 9.65
N ARG A 53 14.63 -8.09 8.73
CA ARG A 53 15.86 -7.38 8.37
C ARG A 53 15.68 -5.86 8.35
N PRO A 54 16.78 -5.09 8.35
CA PRO A 54 16.72 -3.66 8.09
C PRO A 54 16.12 -3.34 6.71
N VAL A 55 15.43 -2.21 6.65
CA VAL A 55 14.80 -1.60 5.47
C VAL A 55 15.54 -0.32 5.13
N TRP A 56 15.85 -0.15 3.85
CA TRP A 56 16.62 1.01 3.38
C TRP A 56 15.73 2.24 3.22
N PRO A 57 16.23 3.46 3.41
CA PRO A 57 15.51 4.66 3.02
C PRO A 57 15.09 4.59 1.53
N GLY A 58 13.79 4.76 1.28
CA GLY A 58 13.16 4.67 -0.02
C GLY A 58 12.59 3.29 -0.36
N GLU A 59 13.03 2.23 0.32
CA GLU A 59 12.48 0.88 0.15
C GLU A 59 11.01 0.86 0.57
N ARG A 60 10.18 0.20 -0.24
CA ARG A 60 8.74 0.13 -0.07
C ARG A 60 8.39 -1.11 0.75
N VAL A 61 7.85 -0.90 1.95
CA VAL A 61 7.25 -1.97 2.75
C VAL A 61 5.78 -2.05 2.35
N ALA A 62 5.41 -3.10 1.63
CA ALA A 62 4.04 -3.34 1.19
C ALA A 62 3.40 -4.41 2.06
N LEU A 63 2.18 -4.15 2.53
CA LEU A 63 1.38 -5.12 3.25
C LEU A 63 -0.08 -5.09 2.76
N ARG A 64 -0.74 -6.24 2.78
CA ARG A 64 -2.17 -6.38 2.55
C ARG A 64 -2.89 -6.51 3.89
N VAL A 65 -3.99 -5.79 4.06
CA VAL A 65 -4.91 -5.98 5.19
C VAL A 65 -5.78 -7.19 4.88
N LEU A 66 -5.71 -8.23 5.71
CA LEU A 66 -6.44 -9.48 5.47
C LEU A 66 -7.79 -9.51 6.21
N ARG A 67 -7.80 -9.03 7.46
CA ARG A 67 -8.98 -9.13 8.32
C ARG A 67 -9.16 -7.88 9.15
N HIS A 68 -10.43 -7.45 9.24
CA HIS A 68 -10.90 -6.47 10.20
C HIS A 68 -11.93 -7.11 11.15
N GLU A 69 -12.09 -6.53 12.34
CA GLU A 69 -13.15 -6.83 13.29
C GLU A 69 -13.82 -5.52 13.71
N ASP A 70 -15.12 -5.44 13.49
CA ASP A 70 -15.93 -4.30 13.89
C ASP A 70 -16.20 -4.36 15.41
N GLY A 71 -16.35 -3.20 16.05
CA GLY A 71 -16.57 -3.10 17.51
C GLY A 71 -15.35 -2.67 18.32
N TRP A 72 -14.19 -2.50 17.69
CA TRP A 72 -13.01 -1.86 18.28
C TRP A 72 -12.79 -0.46 17.69
N CYS A 73 -12.17 0.43 18.47
CA CYS A 73 -11.74 1.74 17.98
C CYS A 73 -10.26 1.73 17.56
N GLY A 74 -9.96 2.49 16.51
CA GLY A 74 -8.61 2.65 15.97
C GLY A 74 -8.22 1.60 14.93
N GLY A 75 -6.97 1.64 14.47
CA GLY A 75 -6.52 0.83 13.34
C GLY A 75 -5.01 0.65 13.24
N LEU A 76 -4.60 0.02 12.14
CA LEU A 76 -3.20 -0.31 11.86
C LEU A 76 -2.27 0.92 12.01
N ARG A 77 -1.20 0.77 12.77
CA ARG A 77 -0.09 1.73 12.80
C ARG A 77 1.11 1.16 12.05
N VAL A 78 1.84 2.03 11.36
CA VAL A 78 3.05 1.67 10.60
C VAL A 78 4.16 2.67 10.88
N GLY A 79 5.41 2.21 10.83
CA GLY A 79 6.54 3.04 11.16
C GLY A 79 7.89 2.37 10.97
N PHE A 80 8.90 3.00 11.55
CA PHE A 80 10.27 2.49 11.58
C PHE A 80 10.86 2.58 12.98
N THR A 81 11.76 1.67 13.32
CA THR A 81 12.49 1.65 14.58
C THR A 81 13.99 1.43 14.35
N ARG A 82 14.82 1.89 15.29
CA ARG A 82 16.24 1.49 15.39
C ARG A 82 16.47 0.35 16.39
N LEU A 83 15.42 -0.16 17.02
CA LEU A 83 15.52 -1.39 17.80
C LEU A 83 15.80 -2.54 16.84
N ASP A 84 16.92 -3.22 17.08
CA ASP A 84 17.23 -4.46 16.38
C ASP A 84 16.31 -5.58 16.92
N PRO A 85 15.40 -6.15 16.10
CA PRO A 85 14.47 -7.19 16.53
C PRO A 85 15.17 -8.44 17.07
N ALA A 86 16.45 -8.68 16.73
CA ALA A 86 17.21 -9.79 17.30
C ALA A 86 17.41 -9.66 18.82
N HIS A 87 17.27 -8.44 19.37
CA HIS A 87 17.39 -8.15 20.80
C HIS A 87 16.05 -7.79 21.47
N VAL A 88 14.94 -7.93 20.74
CA VAL A 88 13.59 -7.64 21.24
C VAL A 88 12.90 -8.95 21.56
N THR A 89 12.40 -9.09 22.79
CA THR A 89 11.57 -10.23 23.20
C THR A 89 10.15 -9.78 23.47
N THR A 90 9.18 -10.70 23.37
CA THR A 90 7.76 -10.42 23.69
C THR A 90 7.56 -9.80 25.07
N ALA A 91 8.34 -10.22 26.08
CA ALA A 91 8.24 -9.69 27.44
C ALA A 91 8.69 -8.23 27.58
N CYS A 92 9.52 -7.74 26.63
CA CYS A 92 10.00 -6.37 26.60
C CYS A 92 9.11 -5.44 25.77
N LEU A 93 8.11 -5.97 25.06
CA LEU A 93 7.24 -5.18 24.20
C LEU A 93 6.08 -4.57 25.02
N PRO A 94 5.83 -3.27 24.88
CA PRO A 94 4.64 -2.66 25.46
C PRO A 94 3.38 -3.03 24.65
N PRO A 95 2.18 -2.73 25.18
CA PRO A 95 0.93 -3.04 24.48
C PRO A 95 0.71 -2.32 23.15
N PHE A 96 1.28 -1.13 22.99
CA PHE A 96 1.10 -0.28 21.80
C PHE A 96 2.42 0.24 21.25
N VAL A 97 2.48 0.44 19.92
CA VAL A 97 3.62 1.19 19.34
C VAL A 97 3.54 2.67 19.73
N CYS A 98 2.35 3.29 19.57
CA CYS A 98 2.11 4.68 19.95
C CYS A 98 1.12 4.71 21.14
N PRO A 99 1.44 5.40 22.25
CA PRO A 99 2.67 6.15 22.50
C PRO A 99 3.84 5.30 23.04
N ASP A 100 3.56 4.12 23.61
CA ASP A 100 4.49 3.45 24.53
C ASP A 100 5.88 3.14 23.94
N LEU A 101 5.94 2.44 22.80
CA LEU A 101 7.22 2.04 22.21
C LEU A 101 8.01 3.26 21.70
N GLU A 102 7.32 4.28 21.19
CA GLU A 102 7.97 5.53 20.76
C GLU A 102 8.58 6.32 21.91
N GLU A 103 7.93 6.35 23.08
CA GLU A 103 8.46 7.05 24.25
C GLU A 103 9.64 6.31 24.88
N GLN A 104 9.68 4.99 24.74
CA GLN A 104 10.70 4.12 25.35
C GLN A 104 11.92 3.86 24.45
N SER A 105 11.82 4.16 23.15
CA SER A 105 12.83 3.76 22.18
C SER A 105 12.91 4.67 20.97
N PRO A 106 13.98 4.59 20.14
CA PRO A 106 14.05 5.31 18.87
C PRO A 106 13.13 4.66 17.82
N THR A 107 11.84 4.88 18.00
CA THR A 107 10.74 4.36 17.18
C THR A 107 9.86 5.52 16.72
N TRP A 108 9.43 5.49 15.46
CA TRP A 108 8.57 6.49 14.84
C TRP A 108 7.50 5.80 14.01
N ALA A 109 6.26 5.86 14.47
CA ALA A 109 5.11 5.28 13.80
C ALA A 109 3.94 6.26 13.73
N ALA A 110 2.93 5.91 12.94
CA ALA A 110 1.72 6.69 12.82
C ALA A 110 0.52 5.77 12.56
N LEU A 111 -0.63 6.17 13.11
CA LEU A 111 -1.92 5.57 12.80
C LEU A 111 -2.28 5.86 11.34
N LEU A 112 -2.67 4.81 10.59
CA LEU A 112 -3.22 4.99 9.26
C LEU A 112 -4.65 5.54 9.34
N PRO A 113 -5.05 6.43 8.41
CA PRO A 113 -6.43 6.92 8.36
C PRO A 113 -7.45 5.78 8.25
N GLU A 114 -8.63 5.94 8.84
CA GLU A 114 -9.66 4.87 8.94
C GLU A 114 -10.07 4.29 7.57
N GLY A 115 -10.08 5.10 6.51
CA GLY A 115 -10.39 4.64 5.15
C GLY A 115 -9.30 3.79 4.47
N TYR A 116 -8.10 3.74 5.03
CA TYR A 116 -6.92 3.09 4.44
C TYR A 116 -6.83 1.61 4.84
N VAL A 117 -7.53 1.22 5.91
CA VAL A 117 -7.35 -0.06 6.59
C VAL A 117 -8.61 -0.91 6.46
N ARG A 118 -8.88 -1.35 5.22
CA ARG A 118 -9.98 -2.27 4.91
C ARG A 118 -9.43 -3.57 4.36
N ALA A 119 -10.11 -4.69 4.61
CA ALA A 119 -9.71 -5.98 4.05
C ALA A 119 -9.51 -5.89 2.52
N GLY A 120 -8.45 -6.50 2.02
CA GLY A 120 -8.00 -6.44 0.63
C GLY A 120 -7.15 -5.22 0.27
N ASN A 121 -7.12 -4.16 1.08
CA ASN A 121 -6.32 -2.98 0.77
C ASN A 121 -4.83 -3.29 0.93
N VAL A 122 -4.03 -2.77 0.00
CA VAL A 122 -2.58 -2.83 0.04
C VAL A 122 -2.05 -1.49 0.54
N VAL A 123 -1.49 -1.49 1.74
CA VAL A 123 -0.77 -0.35 2.31
C VAL A 123 0.70 -0.48 1.94
N CYS A 124 1.26 0.58 1.40
CA CYS A 124 2.68 0.67 1.09
C CYS A 124 3.27 1.89 1.80
N PHE A 125 4.23 1.69 2.70
CA PHE A 125 4.87 2.76 3.44
C PHE A 125 6.39 2.74 3.28
N TRP A 126 7.01 3.91 3.46
CA TRP A 126 8.45 4.09 3.32
C TRP A 126 8.91 5.37 4.02
N VAL A 127 10.19 5.43 4.37
CA VAL A 127 10.86 6.66 4.79
C VAL A 127 11.79 7.15 3.69
N ASN A 128 11.80 8.45 3.39
CA ASN A 128 12.76 9.01 2.44
C ASN A 128 14.07 9.42 3.13
N ARG A 129 15.08 9.85 2.36
CA ARG A 129 16.38 10.31 2.90
C ARG A 129 16.29 11.57 3.77
N ARG A 130 15.16 12.27 3.79
CA ARG A 130 14.92 13.44 4.66
C ARG A 130 14.30 13.07 6.01
N GLY A 131 14.05 11.78 6.27
CA GLY A 131 13.36 11.32 7.49
C GLY A 131 11.84 11.47 7.43
N TRP A 132 11.26 11.62 6.24
CA TRP A 132 9.82 11.74 6.08
C TRP A 132 9.20 10.37 5.83
N LEU A 133 8.29 9.96 6.72
CA LEU A 133 7.50 8.73 6.64
C LEU A 133 6.25 8.98 5.80
N PHE A 134 6.09 8.20 4.75
CA PHE A 134 4.91 8.21 3.89
C PHE A 134 4.19 6.88 3.93
N ALA A 135 2.89 6.92 3.66
CA ALA A 135 2.11 5.75 3.30
C ALA A 135 1.22 6.03 2.09
N LYS A 136 0.92 4.99 1.33
CA LYS A 136 0.02 5.00 0.17
C LYS A 136 -0.86 3.77 0.25
N VAL A 137 -2.13 3.89 -0.08
CA VAL A 137 -3.03 2.74 -0.19
C VAL A 137 -3.43 2.50 -1.64
N ASN A 138 -3.28 1.26 -2.10
CA ASN A 138 -3.56 0.83 -3.46
C ASN A 138 -2.89 1.77 -4.49
N ALA A 139 -3.66 2.24 -5.48
CA ALA A 139 -3.25 3.23 -6.47
C ALA A 139 -3.46 4.69 -6.01
N GLY A 140 -3.77 4.92 -4.73
CA GLY A 140 -4.00 6.25 -4.16
C GLY A 140 -2.74 7.14 -4.16
N ARG A 141 -2.91 8.39 -3.71
CA ARG A 141 -1.77 9.32 -3.56
C ARG A 141 -0.99 9.04 -2.27
N PRO A 142 0.34 9.20 -2.27
CA PRO A 142 1.14 9.17 -1.05
C PRO A 142 0.68 10.24 -0.04
N LEU A 143 0.47 9.82 1.20
CA LEU A 143 0.22 10.66 2.36
C LEU A 143 1.49 10.77 3.20
N LEU A 144 1.84 11.99 3.62
CA LEU A 144 2.89 12.22 4.59
C LEU A 144 2.35 11.97 6.00
N LEU A 145 2.90 10.97 6.69
CA LEU A 145 2.50 10.63 8.06
C LEU A 145 3.35 11.38 9.09
N ARG A 146 4.68 11.42 8.89
CA ARG A 146 5.64 12.04 9.83
C ARG A 146 6.87 12.63 9.14
N LYS A 147 7.60 13.51 9.83
CA LYS A 147 8.77 14.25 9.29
C LYS A 147 10.08 14.07 10.09
N ASP A 148 10.05 13.27 11.14
CA ASP A 148 11.05 13.25 12.21
C ASP A 148 11.75 11.89 12.37
N VAL A 149 11.62 10.98 11.39
CA VAL A 149 12.32 9.69 11.42
C VAL A 149 13.82 9.91 11.26
N LEU A 150 14.62 9.51 12.25
CA LEU A 150 16.06 9.67 12.18
C LEU A 150 16.67 8.61 11.24
N VAL A 151 17.13 9.06 10.08
CA VAL A 151 17.89 8.25 9.11
C VAL A 151 19.39 8.28 9.41
N GLY A 152 20.17 7.41 8.75
CA GLY A 152 21.63 7.33 8.91
C GLY A 152 22.13 6.17 9.78
N ALA A 153 21.21 5.34 10.27
CA ALA A 153 21.49 4.05 10.91
C ALA A 153 20.50 3.01 10.35
N PRO A 154 20.74 1.70 10.55
CA PRO A 154 19.76 0.67 10.20
C PRO A 154 18.39 0.96 10.80
N LEU A 155 17.34 0.78 10.00
CA LEU A 155 15.94 0.91 10.41
C LEU A 155 15.22 -0.39 10.12
N TRP A 156 14.40 -0.86 11.04
CA TRP A 156 13.46 -1.96 10.80
C TRP A 156 12.06 -1.40 10.64
N ALA A 157 11.26 -2.03 9.79
CA ALA A 157 9.84 -1.73 9.72
C ALA A 157 9.18 -2.21 11.01
N VAL A 158 8.29 -1.39 11.57
CA VAL A 158 7.45 -1.76 12.71
C VAL A 158 5.98 -1.52 12.35
N MET A 159 5.14 -2.48 12.70
CA MET A 159 3.70 -2.42 12.49
C MET A 159 2.99 -2.82 13.78
N ASP A 160 1.83 -2.22 14.03
CA ASP A 160 0.98 -2.54 15.18
C ASP A 160 -0.38 -3.03 14.68
N VAL A 161 -0.62 -4.34 14.77
CA VAL A 161 -1.91 -4.98 14.45
C VAL A 161 -2.90 -4.62 15.55
N TYR A 162 -3.38 -3.38 15.52
CA TYR A 162 -4.16 -2.71 16.55
C TYR A 162 -5.62 -2.48 16.18
N GLY A 163 -6.48 -2.37 17.20
CA GLY A 163 -7.86 -1.92 17.06
C GLY A 163 -8.66 -2.83 16.15
N THR A 164 -9.26 -2.26 15.11
CA THR A 164 -10.06 -3.00 14.12
C THR A 164 -9.25 -3.98 13.27
N THR A 165 -7.92 -3.82 13.15
CA THR A 165 -7.10 -4.68 12.30
C THR A 165 -6.75 -5.97 13.02
N LYS A 166 -6.99 -7.13 12.39
CA LYS A 166 -6.71 -8.46 12.97
C LYS A 166 -5.67 -9.28 12.23
N ALA A 167 -5.43 -9.00 10.95
CA ALA A 167 -4.40 -9.71 10.22
C ALA A 167 -3.86 -8.86 9.07
N ILE A 168 -2.55 -8.93 8.87
CA ILE A 168 -1.82 -8.30 7.78
C ILE A 168 -0.84 -9.31 7.14
N GLU A 169 -0.55 -9.12 5.86
CA GLU A 169 0.37 -9.93 5.07
C GLU A 169 1.44 -9.02 4.46
N LEU A 170 2.72 -9.27 4.69
CA LEU A 170 3.81 -8.62 3.96
C LEU A 170 3.86 -9.16 2.53
N LEU A 171 3.90 -8.23 1.57
CA LEU A 171 3.97 -8.55 0.15
C LEU A 171 5.40 -8.41 -0.34
N ASP A 172 5.87 -9.39 -1.11
CA ASP A 172 7.12 -9.25 -1.85
C ASP A 172 6.90 -8.29 -3.03
N PRO A 173 7.62 -7.14 -3.08
CA PRO A 173 7.52 -6.21 -4.21
C PRO A 173 7.90 -6.84 -5.56
N LYS A 174 8.63 -7.96 -5.59
CA LYS A 174 8.96 -8.69 -6.82
C LYS A 174 7.96 -9.78 -7.20
N ALA A 175 7.13 -10.24 -6.26
CA ALA A 175 6.16 -11.32 -6.49
C ALA A 175 4.84 -10.86 -7.12
N THR A 176 4.78 -9.67 -7.72
CA THR A 176 3.60 -9.25 -8.50
C THR A 176 3.61 -9.94 -9.87
N THR A 177 3.62 -11.27 -9.89
CA THR A 177 3.30 -12.15 -11.02
C THR A 177 2.95 -13.53 -10.46
N SER A 178 1.69 -13.73 -10.09
CA SER A 178 0.94 -15.00 -10.12
C SER A 178 -0.23 -14.92 -9.14
N ILE A 179 -1.38 -14.46 -9.62
CA ILE A 179 -2.65 -14.96 -9.09
C ILE A 179 -2.94 -16.22 -9.91
N PRO A 180 -3.24 -17.39 -9.29
CA PRO A 180 -3.68 -18.55 -10.03
C PRO A 180 -5.01 -18.23 -10.69
N SER A 181 -5.01 -18.16 -12.02
CA SER A 181 -6.22 -18.14 -12.82
C SER A 181 -6.68 -19.58 -13.01
N GLU A 182 -7.71 -20.00 -12.28
CA GLU A 182 -8.64 -21.02 -12.76
C GLU A 182 -9.89 -20.30 -13.21
N ASN A 183 -9.89 -19.89 -14.49
CA ASN A 183 -10.90 -20.26 -15.49
C ASN A 183 -10.65 -19.42 -16.77
N ALA A 184 -10.43 -20.12 -17.89
CA ALA A 184 -10.44 -19.57 -19.26
C ALA A 184 -11.72 -18.73 -19.50
N VAL A 185 -11.78 -17.68 -20.34
CA VAL A 185 -11.54 -17.59 -21.81
C VAL A 185 -11.58 -16.08 -22.23
N PRO A 186 -11.44 -15.70 -23.51
CA PRO A 186 -10.23 -15.40 -24.29
C PRO A 186 -9.93 -13.89 -24.45
N GLU A 187 -8.80 -13.59 -25.11
CA GLU A 187 -8.38 -12.28 -25.61
C GLU A 187 -9.52 -11.42 -26.17
N ALA A 188 -9.62 -10.17 -25.69
CA ALA A 188 -10.37 -9.10 -26.35
C ALA A 188 -9.51 -7.84 -26.44
N THR A 189 -9.55 -7.25 -27.63
CA THR A 189 -8.78 -6.13 -28.19
C THR A 189 -8.76 -4.84 -27.35
N PRO A 190 -7.68 -4.04 -27.41
CA PRO A 190 -7.54 -2.80 -26.63
C PRO A 190 -8.36 -1.66 -27.26
N GLY A 191 -9.25 -1.00 -26.49
CA GLY A 191 -9.93 0.19 -27.05
C GLY A 191 -11.02 0.92 -26.28
N GLU A 192 -11.54 0.49 -25.12
CA GLU A 192 -12.75 1.14 -24.54
C GLU A 192 -12.75 1.31 -23.00
N GLU A 193 -11.60 1.57 -22.35
CA GLU A 193 -11.56 1.82 -20.90
C GLU A 193 -11.51 3.33 -20.55
N CYS A 194 -12.16 3.70 -19.46
CA CYS A 194 -12.20 5.07 -18.94
C CYS A 194 -10.79 5.52 -18.54
N ILE A 195 -10.28 6.60 -19.13
CA ILE A 195 -8.91 7.08 -18.91
C ILE A 195 -8.67 7.73 -17.54
N ILE A 196 -9.70 7.82 -16.70
CA ILE A 196 -9.62 8.44 -15.37
C ILE A 196 -9.52 7.36 -14.29
N CYS A 197 -10.37 6.34 -14.36
CA CYS A 197 -10.37 5.26 -13.39
C CYS A 197 -9.68 3.99 -13.89
N PHE A 198 -9.53 3.80 -15.20
CA PHE A 198 -9.03 2.57 -15.84
C PHE A 198 -9.73 1.29 -15.32
N HIS A 199 -10.96 1.43 -14.83
CA HIS A 199 -11.73 0.34 -14.19
C HIS A 199 -13.07 0.06 -14.88
N HIS A 200 -13.61 1.04 -15.62
CA HIS A 200 -14.94 0.96 -16.24
C HIS A 200 -14.87 1.37 -17.70
N THR A 201 -15.77 0.86 -18.52
CA THR A 201 -15.82 1.16 -19.96
C THR A 201 -16.06 2.64 -20.23
N ALA A 202 -15.35 3.19 -21.21
CA ALA A 202 -15.49 4.54 -21.73
C ALA A 202 -16.79 4.67 -22.55
N ASN A 203 -17.91 4.81 -21.86
CA ASN A 203 -19.26 4.83 -22.44
C ASN A 203 -19.95 6.20 -22.31
N THR A 204 -19.21 7.27 -22.07
CA THR A 204 -19.76 8.59 -21.81
C THR A 204 -19.00 9.67 -22.54
N ARG A 205 -19.74 10.53 -23.24
CA ARG A 205 -19.27 11.65 -24.05
C ARG A 205 -19.58 12.98 -23.36
N LEU A 206 -18.61 13.90 -23.44
CA LEU A 206 -18.74 15.26 -22.92
C LEU A 206 -19.07 16.23 -24.06
N LEU A 207 -20.19 16.95 -23.97
CA LEU A 207 -20.59 17.96 -24.96
C LEU A 207 -20.18 19.37 -24.52
N PRO A 208 -19.84 20.28 -25.47
CA PRO A 208 -19.87 20.10 -26.93
C PRO A 208 -18.62 19.44 -27.52
N CYS A 209 -17.56 19.22 -26.73
CA CYS A 209 -16.25 18.82 -27.26
C CYS A 209 -16.16 17.39 -27.85
N GLY A 210 -17.13 16.52 -27.57
CA GLY A 210 -17.25 15.19 -28.16
C GLY A 210 -16.31 14.10 -27.61
N HIS A 211 -15.41 14.42 -26.67
CA HIS A 211 -14.51 13.42 -26.10
C HIS A 211 -15.27 12.38 -25.28
N SER A 212 -15.07 11.10 -25.61
CA SER A 212 -15.82 9.97 -25.06
C SER A 212 -14.97 8.94 -24.32
N HIS A 213 -13.85 9.35 -23.72
CA HIS A 213 -12.89 8.46 -23.06
C HIS A 213 -13.24 8.17 -21.59
N PHE A 214 -14.49 8.39 -21.17
CA PHE A 214 -14.88 8.41 -19.76
C PHE A 214 -16.02 7.45 -19.49
N CYS A 215 -16.03 6.82 -18.32
CA CYS A 215 -17.24 6.18 -17.81
C CYS A 215 -18.18 7.22 -17.21
N ALA A 216 -19.45 6.87 -17.07
CA ALA A 216 -20.48 7.78 -16.56
C ALA A 216 -20.11 8.38 -15.19
N SER A 217 -19.60 7.57 -14.26
CA SER A 217 -19.23 8.04 -12.92
C SER A 217 -18.12 9.09 -12.95
N CYS A 218 -17.04 8.85 -13.70
CA CYS A 218 -15.95 9.80 -13.84
C CYS A 218 -16.38 11.07 -14.57
N ALA A 219 -17.20 10.95 -15.62
CA ALA A 219 -17.70 12.08 -16.39
C ALA A 219 -18.56 13.03 -15.53
N TRP A 220 -19.45 12.49 -14.69
CA TRP A 220 -20.27 13.28 -13.77
C TRP A 220 -19.46 13.95 -12.65
N HIS A 221 -18.42 13.29 -12.14
CA HIS A 221 -17.50 13.92 -11.19
C HIS A 221 -16.76 15.11 -11.82
N ILE A 222 -16.23 14.96 -13.04
CA ILE A 222 -15.58 16.05 -13.75
C ILE A 222 -16.55 17.23 -13.96
N PHE A 223 -17.77 16.93 -14.41
CA PHE A 223 -18.81 17.95 -14.66
C PHE A 223 -19.14 18.74 -13.41
N ARG A 224 -19.32 18.07 -12.26
CA ARG A 224 -19.64 18.71 -10.98
C ARG A 224 -18.48 19.53 -10.41
N ASP A 225 -17.27 19.00 -10.49
CA ASP A 225 -16.13 19.57 -9.76
C ASP A 225 -15.45 20.69 -10.54
N THR A 226 -15.29 20.52 -11.86
CA THR A 226 -14.51 21.45 -12.69
C THR A 226 -15.24 21.93 -13.93
N ALA A 227 -16.28 21.21 -14.38
CA ALA A 227 -17.02 21.47 -15.62
C ALA A 227 -16.11 21.71 -16.86
N ARG A 228 -14.92 21.10 -16.90
CA ARG A 228 -13.94 21.22 -18.00
C ARG A 228 -13.43 19.86 -18.44
N CYS A 229 -13.44 19.60 -19.74
CA CYS A 229 -12.99 18.34 -20.32
C CYS A 229 -11.50 18.09 -20.00
N PRO A 230 -11.10 16.93 -19.44
CA PRO A 230 -9.69 16.66 -19.12
C PRO A 230 -8.76 16.58 -20.33
N VAL A 231 -9.32 16.29 -21.52
CA VAL A 231 -8.54 16.11 -22.75
C VAL A 231 -8.28 17.43 -23.47
N CYS A 232 -9.34 18.23 -23.69
CA CYS A 232 -9.23 19.48 -24.46
C CYS A 232 -9.45 20.75 -23.63
N ARG A 233 -9.78 20.63 -22.34
CA ARG A 233 -10.06 21.72 -21.40
C ARG A 233 -11.26 22.60 -21.74
N TRP A 234 -12.05 22.24 -22.76
CA TRP A 234 -13.29 22.94 -23.11
C TRP A 234 -14.34 22.84 -22.00
N GLN A 235 -15.19 23.86 -21.87
CA GLN A 235 -16.29 23.85 -20.91
C GLN A 235 -17.31 22.78 -21.27
N ILE A 236 -17.67 21.95 -20.31
CA ILE A 236 -18.66 20.88 -20.48
C ILE A 236 -20.02 21.50 -20.19
N GLU A 237 -20.95 21.33 -21.11
CA GLU A 237 -22.35 21.75 -20.96
C GLU A 237 -23.25 20.57 -20.62
N GLU A 238 -22.93 19.38 -21.13
CA GLU A 238 -23.73 18.18 -20.93
C GLU A 238 -22.87 16.90 -20.89
N VAL A 239 -23.31 15.93 -20.10
CA VAL A 239 -22.73 14.58 -19.99
C VAL A 239 -23.71 13.57 -20.58
N VAL A 240 -23.35 12.96 -21.71
CA VAL A 240 -24.24 12.06 -22.46
C VAL A 240 -23.66 10.66 -22.50
N ALA A 241 -24.45 9.66 -22.08
CA ALA A 241 -24.09 8.26 -22.23
C ALA A 241 -24.12 7.89 -23.73
N VAL A 242 -23.07 7.24 -24.21
CA VAL A 242 -23.00 6.73 -25.58
C VAL A 242 -23.34 5.24 -25.55
N PRO A 243 -24.35 4.79 -26.30
CA PRO A 243 -24.60 3.36 -26.43
C PRO A 243 -23.42 2.70 -27.16
N SER A 244 -22.81 1.70 -26.53
CA SER A 244 -21.82 0.83 -27.18
C SER A 244 -22.46 0.20 -28.41
N LEU A 245 -21.86 0.39 -29.59
CA LEU A 245 -22.30 -0.26 -30.81
C LEU A 245 -22.18 -1.77 -30.62
N LYS A 246 -23.30 -2.44 -30.34
CA LYS A 246 -23.40 -3.89 -30.51
C LYS A 246 -23.37 -4.14 -32.01
N THR A 247 -22.25 -4.65 -32.53
CA THR A 247 -22.23 -5.21 -33.89
C THR A 247 -23.15 -6.43 -33.87
N GLY A 248 -24.33 -6.27 -34.44
CA GLY A 248 -25.29 -7.33 -34.68
C GLY A 248 -25.05 -8.03 -36.02
N GLU A 249 -25.20 -9.36 -35.95
CA GLU A 249 -25.75 -10.30 -36.95
C GLU A 249 -24.94 -10.75 -38.18
N GLY A 250 -25.10 -12.05 -38.45
CA GLY A 250 -24.69 -12.74 -39.66
C GLY A 250 -24.71 -14.26 -39.49
N SER A 251 -25.90 -14.85 -39.30
CA SER A 251 -26.15 -16.28 -39.59
C SER A 251 -26.12 -16.54 -41.09
#